data_AF-A0AAD9J6N9-F1
#
_entry.id   AF-A0AAD9J6N9-F1
#
_cell.length_a   1.000
_cell.length_b   1.000
_cell.length_c   1.000
_cell.angle_alpha   90.00
_cell.angle_beta   90.00
_cell.angle_gamma   90.00
#
_symmetry.space_group_name_H-M   'P 1'
#
loop_
_entity.id
_entity.type
_entity.pdbx_description
1 polymer ?
#
loop_
_entity_poly.entity_id
_entity_poly.type
_entity_poly.pdbx_seq_one_letter_code
_entity_poly.pdbx_strand_id
1 'polypeptide(L)'
;TSLSEIMCVTSSWHRKLVRWPHNINQSVKTDLDTNGADSPNYGPVNVTIDSARLHIANSVFTYEDDPVVDDIVPRHSIMSGGFPINVTGANLHIITNPKIEAMALNGDGTKYYENCTVYRDGSWMLCTSPNISTTTGINMPTDPSTPIKVAISSVLDAVTPHSVIFNYYIDPVIRPFDSRVKYFYTDDVFLQVHGQYIDFAATEENVDVYLDKEKCNVTVIGTTIIVCKPERLLLDSDVERLVTVTVRVGRRIYNVGQLQFSNHSTDFFIMTTLGPALGVLGILSIILVLSWMKKTKRAYWSSTSHVMCNRHTLVEPRVRQPILDDESRRLIDDNRLMISRDRIILLEIIGQG
;
A
#
# COMPACT_ATOMS: atom_id res chain seq x y z
N THR A 1 7.19 -48.62 50.46
CA THR A 1 6.90 -47.72 49.32
C THR A 1 8.11 -47.73 48.41
N SER A 2 8.18 -48.68 47.47
CA SER A 2 9.24 -48.67 46.46
C SER A 2 9.05 -47.44 45.57
N LEU A 3 10.15 -46.89 45.08
CA LEU A 3 10.19 -45.84 44.07
C LEU A 3 10.88 -46.49 42.89
N SER A 4 10.32 -46.36 41.69
CA SER A 4 11.04 -46.77 40.49
C SER A 4 12.01 -45.66 40.06
N GLU A 5 13.28 -46.00 39.89
CA GLU A 5 14.38 -45.09 39.53
C GLU A 5 14.80 -45.35 38.08
N ILE A 6 14.59 -44.38 37.19
CA ILE A 6 15.09 -44.46 35.81
C ILE A 6 16.47 -43.77 35.78
N MET A 7 17.50 -44.54 35.41
CA MET A 7 18.86 -44.10 35.13
C MET A 7 19.11 -44.18 33.62
N CYS A 8 19.58 -43.12 32.97
CA CYS A 8 20.04 -43.23 31.58
C CYS A 8 21.56 -43.08 31.55
N VAL A 9 22.23 -43.97 30.83
CA VAL A 9 23.70 -43.97 30.71
C VAL A 9 24.04 -44.03 29.22
N THR A 10 24.61 -42.95 28.70
CA THR A 10 25.32 -42.96 27.42
C THR A 10 26.77 -43.38 27.67
N SER A 11 27.46 -43.90 26.66
CA SER A 11 28.81 -44.48 26.77
C SER A 11 29.91 -43.49 27.19
N SER A 12 29.59 -42.22 27.50
CA SER A 12 30.48 -41.23 28.08
C SER A 12 29.75 -40.27 29.04
N TRP A 13 29.62 -40.72 30.30
CA TRP A 13 29.54 -39.97 31.58
C TRP A 13 28.53 -38.83 31.82
N HIS A 14 27.44 -39.11 32.57
CA HIS A 14 27.09 -38.63 33.94
C HIS A 14 25.60 -38.94 34.23
N ARG A 15 25.27 -39.35 35.46
CA ARG A 15 23.97 -39.90 35.86
C ARG A 15 22.92 -38.80 36.13
N LYS A 16 21.76 -38.86 35.48
CA LYS A 16 20.56 -38.08 35.87
C LYS A 16 19.56 -39.03 36.54
N LEU A 17 19.17 -38.71 37.78
CA LEU A 17 18.22 -39.49 38.58
C LEU A 17 16.84 -38.83 38.50
N VAL A 18 15.81 -39.60 38.11
CA VAL A 18 14.41 -39.16 38.15
C VAL A 18 13.61 -40.18 38.97
N ARG A 19 12.88 -39.69 40.00
CA ARG A 19 12.08 -40.51 40.92
C ARG A 19 10.58 -40.33 40.69
N TRP A 20 9.82 -41.43 40.78
CA TRP A 20 8.35 -41.41 40.60
C TRP A 20 7.59 -42.23 41.65
N PRO A 21 6.36 -41.82 42.03
CA PRO A 21 5.46 -42.62 42.86
C PRO A 21 4.72 -43.71 42.05
N HIS A 22 4.45 -44.85 42.69
CA HIS A 22 4.09 -46.13 42.07
C HIS A 22 2.69 -46.31 41.45
N ASN A 23 1.96 -45.24 41.10
CA ASN A 23 0.58 -45.38 40.62
C ASN A 23 0.30 -44.52 39.38
N ILE A 24 0.74 -45.00 38.20
CA ILE A 24 0.45 -44.34 36.93
C ILE A 24 0.11 -45.40 35.86
N ASN A 25 -1.19 -45.58 35.57
CA ASN A 25 -1.71 -46.33 34.41
C ASN A 25 -1.71 -45.43 33.14
N GLN A 26 -0.63 -44.69 32.89
CA GLN A 26 -0.49 -43.79 31.73
C GLN A 26 0.92 -43.90 31.15
N SER A 27 1.04 -43.64 29.84
CA SER A 27 2.33 -43.45 29.18
C SER A 27 3.00 -42.19 29.72
N VAL A 28 4.11 -42.35 30.41
CA VAL A 28 4.91 -41.24 30.96
C VAL A 28 5.96 -40.82 29.93
N LYS A 29 5.88 -39.58 29.45
CA LYS A 29 6.94 -38.96 28.65
C LYS A 29 7.99 -38.41 29.59
N THR A 30 9.26 -38.78 29.40
CA THR A 30 10.40 -38.26 30.15
C THR A 30 11.33 -37.53 29.18
N ASP A 31 11.57 -36.24 29.43
CA ASP A 31 12.54 -35.44 28.68
C ASP A 31 13.88 -35.49 29.43
N LEU A 32 14.95 -35.88 28.74
CA LEU A 32 16.29 -36.04 29.29
C LEU A 32 17.24 -35.10 28.54
N ASP A 33 18.03 -34.34 29.29
CA ASP A 33 19.07 -33.48 28.73
C ASP A 33 20.38 -34.28 28.67
N THR A 34 21.12 -34.12 27.58
CA THR A 34 22.46 -34.69 27.41
C THR A 34 23.51 -33.82 28.09
N ASN A 35 24.59 -34.43 28.57
CA ASN A 35 25.77 -33.68 28.99
C ASN A 35 26.62 -33.34 27.75
N GLY A 36 27.48 -32.33 27.85
CA GLY A 36 28.48 -32.04 26.82
C GLY A 36 29.47 -33.19 26.63
N ALA A 37 30.00 -33.32 25.42
CA ALA A 37 31.06 -34.27 25.07
C ALA A 37 32.30 -33.51 24.59
N ASP A 38 33.49 -33.99 24.93
CA ASP A 38 34.75 -33.32 24.56
C ASP A 38 35.08 -33.42 23.05
N SER A 39 34.39 -34.28 22.30
CA SER A 39 34.56 -34.46 20.86
C SER A 39 33.33 -35.13 20.22
N PRO A 40 33.06 -34.92 18.91
CA PRO A 40 32.03 -35.64 18.18
C PRO A 40 32.22 -37.14 18.31
N ASN A 41 31.17 -37.83 18.72
CA ASN A 41 31.21 -39.27 18.97
C ASN A 41 29.80 -39.84 18.85
N TYR A 42 29.69 -41.16 18.65
CA TYR A 42 28.41 -41.84 18.58
C TYR A 42 28.39 -43.06 19.50
N GLY A 43 27.22 -43.40 20.01
CA GLY A 43 27.09 -44.52 20.93
C GLY A 43 25.66 -45.03 21.10
N PRO A 44 25.49 -46.26 21.59
CA PRO A 44 24.17 -46.81 21.86
C PRO A 44 23.51 -46.08 23.04
N VAL A 45 22.19 -45.92 22.97
CA VAL A 45 21.39 -45.36 24.07
C VAL A 45 20.93 -46.48 24.99
N ASN A 46 21.46 -46.50 26.21
CA ASN A 46 21.05 -47.45 27.24
C ASN A 46 20.18 -46.76 28.29
N VAL A 47 18.99 -47.32 28.51
CA VAL A 47 18.06 -46.89 29.55
C VAL A 47 18.03 -47.95 30.64
N THR A 48 18.24 -47.56 31.88
CA THR A 48 18.08 -48.40 33.05
C THR A 48 16.85 -47.96 33.82
N ILE A 49 15.97 -48.89 34.15
CA ILE A 49 14.82 -48.65 35.04
C ILE A 49 14.98 -49.63 36.19
N ASP A 50 15.19 -49.11 37.39
CA ASP A 50 15.59 -49.85 38.59
C ASP A 50 16.87 -50.64 38.35
N SER A 51 16.79 -51.97 38.38
CA SER A 51 17.87 -52.90 38.08
C SER A 51 17.83 -53.44 36.65
N ALA A 52 16.79 -53.11 35.88
CA ALA A 52 16.62 -53.60 34.52
C ALA A 52 17.31 -52.67 33.52
N ARG A 53 18.26 -53.22 32.76
CA ARG A 53 18.89 -52.56 31.61
C ARG A 53 18.05 -52.80 30.36
N LEU A 54 17.39 -51.76 29.88
CA LEU A 54 16.73 -51.73 28.59
C LEU A 54 17.73 -51.22 27.54
N HIS A 55 18.23 -52.14 26.72
CA HIS A 55 18.90 -51.75 25.49
C HIS A 55 17.82 -51.41 24.46
N ILE A 56 17.80 -50.17 23.99
CA ILE A 56 16.91 -49.78 22.91
C ILE A 56 17.56 -50.27 21.61
N ALA A 57 17.00 -51.32 21.01
CA ALA A 57 17.56 -51.89 19.79
C ALA A 57 17.55 -50.84 18.65
N ASN A 58 18.64 -50.74 17.91
CA ASN A 58 18.82 -49.83 16.78
C ASN A 58 18.75 -48.32 17.11
N SER A 59 18.94 -47.90 18.36
CA SER A 59 19.13 -46.49 18.70
C SER A 59 20.62 -46.16 18.87
N VAL A 60 21.09 -45.22 18.06
CA VAL A 60 22.43 -44.62 18.19
C VAL A 60 22.21 -43.14 18.41
N PHE A 61 22.86 -42.60 19.44
CA PHE A 61 22.96 -41.16 19.65
C PHE A 61 24.29 -40.69 19.09
N THR A 62 24.26 -39.58 18.35
CA THR A 62 25.44 -38.97 17.73
C THR A 62 25.61 -37.57 18.30
N TYR A 63 26.77 -37.31 18.87
CA TYR A 63 27.27 -35.97 19.15
C TYR A 63 27.91 -35.41 17.89
N GLU A 64 27.51 -34.21 17.52
CA GLU A 64 28.11 -33.42 16.46
C GLU A 64 28.88 -32.25 17.06
N ASP A 65 29.66 -31.55 16.23
CA ASP A 65 30.33 -30.31 16.62
C ASP A 65 29.30 -29.23 17.00
N ASP A 66 29.68 -28.34 17.92
CA ASP A 66 28.84 -27.25 18.39
C ASP A 66 28.29 -26.39 17.23
N PRO A 67 27.06 -25.87 17.36
CA PRO A 67 26.50 -24.99 16.33
C PRO A 67 27.24 -23.65 16.32
N VAL A 68 27.50 -23.12 15.12
CA VAL A 68 28.17 -21.83 14.92
C VAL A 68 27.26 -20.92 14.13
N VAL A 69 27.18 -19.64 14.52
CA VAL A 69 26.50 -18.59 13.76
C VAL A 69 27.53 -17.66 13.17
N ASP A 70 27.50 -17.51 11.86
CA ASP A 70 28.41 -16.67 11.09
C ASP A 70 27.85 -15.27 10.87
N ASP A 71 26.58 -15.17 10.45
CA ASP A 71 25.92 -13.89 10.18
C ASP A 71 24.40 -13.97 10.32
N ILE A 72 23.78 -12.80 10.48
CA ILE A 72 22.34 -12.60 10.66
C ILE A 72 21.93 -11.42 9.76
N VAL A 73 21.16 -11.69 8.71
CA VAL A 73 20.80 -10.73 7.65
C VAL A 73 19.35 -10.89 7.20
N PRO A 74 18.69 -9.85 6.67
CA PRO A 74 19.16 -8.48 6.54
C PRO A 74 19.06 -7.70 7.87
N ARG A 75 19.91 -6.68 8.06
CA ARG A 75 20.04 -5.93 9.33
C ARG A 75 19.06 -4.76 9.46
N HIS A 76 17.82 -4.95 9.02
CA HIS A 76 16.77 -3.93 9.10
C HIS A 76 15.38 -4.55 9.29
N SER A 77 14.47 -3.81 9.92
CA SER A 77 13.08 -4.20 10.14
C SER A 77 12.21 -2.98 10.45
N ILE A 78 10.90 -3.18 10.53
CA ILE A 78 9.94 -2.25 11.13
C ILE A 78 9.70 -2.57 12.62
N MET A 79 9.21 -1.62 13.40
CA MET A 79 8.91 -1.79 14.85
C MET A 79 8.01 -2.99 15.15
N SER A 80 6.99 -3.22 14.31
CA SER A 80 6.09 -4.37 14.44
C SER A 80 6.71 -5.71 14.05
N GLY A 81 7.92 -5.71 13.48
CA GLY A 81 8.64 -6.90 13.07
C GLY A 81 7.99 -7.68 11.93
N GLY A 82 8.37 -8.96 11.83
CA GLY A 82 7.83 -9.89 10.83
C GLY A 82 8.56 -9.91 9.50
N PHE A 83 9.70 -9.24 9.37
CA PHE A 83 10.56 -9.39 8.19
C PHE A 83 11.33 -10.71 8.29
N PRO A 84 11.51 -11.44 7.18
CA PRO A 84 12.32 -12.66 7.18
C PRO A 84 13.78 -12.31 7.49
N ILE A 85 14.40 -13.09 8.38
CA ILE A 85 15.81 -13.00 8.75
C ILE A 85 16.45 -14.36 8.47
N ASN A 86 17.51 -14.36 7.67
CA ASN A 86 18.37 -15.50 7.46
C ASN A 86 19.52 -15.46 8.46
N VAL A 87 19.70 -16.57 9.17
CA VAL A 87 20.85 -16.79 10.04
C VAL A 87 21.68 -17.90 9.40
N THR A 88 22.91 -17.60 9.03
CA THR A 88 23.84 -18.56 8.38
C THR A 88 24.87 -19.06 9.37
N GLY A 89 25.34 -20.29 9.17
CA GLY A 89 26.26 -20.92 10.11
C GLY A 89 26.57 -22.36 9.78
N ALA A 90 26.90 -23.12 10.83
CA ALA A 90 27.18 -24.55 10.76
C ALA A 90 26.48 -25.31 11.89
N ASN A 91 26.11 -26.56 11.62
CA ASN A 91 25.47 -27.49 12.56
C ASN A 91 24.22 -26.95 13.26
N LEU A 92 23.50 -26.00 12.65
CA LEU A 92 22.33 -25.41 13.29
C LEU A 92 21.19 -26.43 13.50
N HIS A 93 21.19 -27.54 12.76
CA HIS A 93 20.15 -28.58 12.80
C HIS A 93 20.12 -29.36 14.11
N ILE A 94 21.19 -29.33 14.90
CA ILE A 94 21.25 -30.02 16.20
C ILE A 94 20.55 -29.24 17.32
N ILE A 95 20.15 -27.99 17.05
CA ILE A 95 19.46 -27.14 18.01
C ILE A 95 17.97 -27.48 18.04
N THR A 96 17.46 -27.80 19.22
CA THR A 96 16.06 -28.25 19.37
C THR A 96 15.07 -27.09 19.26
N ASN A 97 15.38 -25.95 19.88
CA ASN A 97 14.48 -24.78 19.91
C ASN A 97 15.24 -23.48 19.59
N PRO A 98 15.74 -23.32 18.36
CA PRO A 98 16.50 -22.14 17.98
C PRO A 98 15.61 -20.91 17.96
N LYS A 99 16.09 -19.84 18.59
CA LYS A 99 15.40 -18.56 18.68
C LYS A 99 16.35 -17.41 18.45
N ILE A 100 15.79 -16.26 18.09
CA ILE A 100 16.49 -14.98 18.18
C ILE A 100 15.88 -14.13 19.28
N GLU A 101 16.73 -13.39 19.97
CA GLU A 101 16.37 -12.39 20.97
C GLU A 101 16.63 -11.00 20.41
N ALA A 102 15.67 -10.10 20.54
CA ALA A 102 15.82 -8.68 20.24
C ALA A 102 15.75 -7.83 21.51
N MET A 103 16.65 -6.87 21.63
CA MET A 103 16.66 -5.87 22.71
C MET A 103 17.01 -4.50 22.13
N ALA A 104 16.16 -3.50 22.37
CA ALA A 104 16.45 -2.13 21.96
C ALA A 104 17.58 -1.54 22.82
N LEU A 105 18.63 -1.01 22.19
CA LEU A 105 19.83 -0.54 22.91
C LEU A 105 19.57 0.64 23.86
N ASN A 106 18.61 1.51 23.49
CA ASN A 106 18.19 2.67 24.27
C ASN A 106 16.78 2.49 24.86
N GLY A 107 16.34 1.24 25.05
CA GLY A 107 15.03 0.94 25.64
C GLY A 107 15.09 0.66 27.13
N ASP A 108 13.97 0.21 27.67
CA ASP A 108 13.80 -0.30 29.04
C ASP A 108 14.50 -1.65 29.32
N GLY A 109 15.18 -2.22 28.33
CA GLY A 109 15.84 -3.51 28.39
C GLY A 109 14.91 -4.72 28.21
N THR A 110 13.67 -4.50 27.77
CA THR A 110 12.76 -5.59 27.41
C THR A 110 13.33 -6.41 26.27
N LYS A 111 13.23 -7.74 26.43
CA LYS A 111 13.70 -8.74 25.46
C LYS A 111 12.50 -9.38 24.75
N TYR A 112 12.61 -9.48 23.43
CA TYR A 112 11.60 -10.08 22.56
C TYR A 112 12.18 -11.29 21.86
N TYR A 113 11.40 -12.36 21.73
CA TYR A 113 11.89 -13.62 21.17
C TYR A 113 11.06 -14.06 19.97
N GLU A 114 11.73 -14.62 18.97
CA GLU A 114 11.08 -15.29 17.84
C GLU A 114 11.72 -16.65 17.59
N ASN A 115 10.89 -17.61 17.21
CA ASN A 115 11.34 -18.94 16.83
C ASN A 115 11.93 -18.93 15.42
N CYS A 116 12.90 -19.81 15.19
CA CYS A 116 13.52 -20.02 13.90
C CYS A 116 13.22 -21.41 13.36
N THR A 117 13.17 -21.54 12.03
CA THR A 117 13.05 -22.82 11.33
C THR A 117 14.39 -23.16 10.69
N VAL A 118 14.98 -24.28 11.11
CA VAL A 118 16.31 -24.71 10.63
C VAL A 118 16.18 -25.52 9.35
N TYR A 119 17.09 -25.30 8.43
CA TYR A 119 17.20 -26.12 7.22
C TYR A 119 17.96 -27.42 7.50
N ARG A 120 17.64 -28.46 6.72
CA ARG A 120 18.08 -29.84 7.00
C ARG A 120 19.59 -30.04 7.03
N ASP A 121 20.34 -29.22 6.30
CA ASP A 121 21.80 -29.29 6.24
C ASP A 121 22.49 -28.53 7.38
N GLY A 122 21.72 -27.86 8.24
CA GLY A 122 22.25 -27.07 9.36
C GLY A 122 23.07 -25.85 8.95
N SER A 123 23.08 -25.49 7.66
CA SER A 123 23.89 -24.37 7.15
C SER A 123 23.21 -23.02 7.33
N TRP A 124 21.89 -23.01 7.50
CA TRP A 124 21.13 -21.80 7.79
C TRP A 124 19.80 -22.10 8.46
N MET A 125 19.22 -21.07 9.06
CA MET A 125 17.86 -21.06 9.58
C MET A 125 17.14 -19.77 9.21
N LEU A 126 15.82 -19.86 9.08
CA LEU A 126 14.93 -18.75 8.78
C LEU A 126 14.20 -18.34 10.06
N CYS A 127 14.36 -17.09 10.46
CA CYS A 127 13.66 -16.48 11.57
C CYS A 127 12.78 -15.34 11.06
N THR A 128 11.97 -14.75 11.95
CA THR A 128 11.30 -13.49 11.65
C THR A 128 11.72 -12.43 12.65
N SER A 129 11.87 -11.18 12.21
CA SER A 129 12.26 -10.09 13.09
C SER A 129 11.24 -9.91 14.22
N PRO A 130 11.67 -9.83 15.49
CA PRO A 130 10.75 -9.69 16.62
C PRO A 130 9.99 -8.36 16.59
N ASN A 131 8.76 -8.37 17.14
CA ASN A 131 7.97 -7.17 17.34
C ASN A 131 8.44 -6.44 18.61
N ILE A 132 8.94 -5.22 18.45
CA ILE A 132 9.43 -4.37 19.54
C ILE A 132 8.51 -3.18 19.82
N SER A 133 7.31 -3.13 19.23
CA SER A 133 6.40 -1.98 19.29
C SER A 133 5.93 -1.63 20.70
N THR A 134 6.07 -2.56 21.66
CA THR A 134 5.67 -2.36 23.05
C THR A 134 6.82 -1.91 23.95
N THR A 135 8.03 -1.74 23.41
CA THR A 135 9.20 -1.37 24.21
C THR A 135 9.02 0.03 24.76
N THR A 136 9.22 0.20 26.06
CA THR A 136 9.15 1.52 26.68
C THR A 136 10.55 2.11 26.86
N GLY A 137 10.65 3.40 27.22
CA GLY A 137 11.94 4.07 27.42
C GLY A 137 12.69 4.45 26.14
N ILE A 138 12.22 4.03 24.96
CA ILE A 138 12.76 4.49 23.68
C ILE A 138 12.18 5.86 23.37
N ASN A 139 13.05 6.87 23.25
CA ASN A 139 12.66 8.15 22.68
C ASN A 139 12.40 7.96 21.18
N MET A 140 11.13 8.13 20.77
CA MET A 140 10.77 8.03 19.36
C MET A 140 11.53 9.11 18.57
N PRO A 141 12.23 8.75 17.48
CA PRO A 141 12.96 9.72 16.68
C PRO A 141 12.03 10.82 16.15
N THR A 142 12.48 12.07 16.19
CA THR A 142 11.74 13.21 15.61
C THR A 142 11.71 13.13 14.09
N ASP A 143 12.79 12.62 13.50
CA ASP A 143 12.88 12.32 12.07
C ASP A 143 12.51 10.83 11.85
N PRO A 144 11.39 10.55 11.16
CA PRO A 144 10.95 9.20 10.78
C PRO A 144 12.01 8.33 10.09
N SER A 145 12.97 8.94 9.38
CA SER A 145 14.04 8.24 8.67
C SER A 145 15.17 7.77 9.58
N THR A 146 15.18 8.20 10.85
CA THR A 146 16.19 7.79 11.82
C THR A 146 15.81 6.44 12.42
N PRO A 147 16.65 5.40 12.30
CA PRO A 147 16.35 4.09 12.87
C PRO A 147 16.64 4.02 14.37
N ILE A 148 15.89 3.16 15.04
CA ILE A 148 16.17 2.68 16.39
C ILE A 148 17.15 1.51 16.29
N LYS A 149 18.24 1.54 17.07
CA LYS A 149 19.24 0.46 17.09
C LYS A 149 18.80 -0.65 18.03
N VAL A 150 18.75 -1.88 17.50
CA VAL A 150 18.30 -3.07 18.22
C VAL A 150 19.38 -4.12 18.13
N ALA A 151 19.81 -4.66 19.27
CA ALA A 151 20.67 -5.84 19.29
C ALA A 151 19.81 -7.07 19.01
N ILE A 152 20.19 -7.84 18.00
CA ILE A 152 19.66 -9.17 17.71
C ILE A 152 20.71 -10.20 18.08
N SER A 153 20.35 -11.15 18.94
CA SER A 153 21.24 -12.20 19.43
C SER A 153 20.68 -13.58 19.12
N SER A 154 21.53 -14.51 18.67
CA SER A 154 21.16 -15.91 18.54
C SER A 154 21.06 -16.57 19.91
N VAL A 155 19.91 -17.15 20.25
CA VAL A 155 19.72 -17.94 21.46
C VAL A 155 19.72 -19.40 21.07
N LEU A 156 20.91 -20.00 21.18
CA LEU A 156 21.18 -21.39 20.85
C LEU A 156 21.63 -22.08 22.13
N ASP A 157 21.07 -23.25 22.41
CA ASP A 157 21.32 -23.96 23.67
C ASP A 157 22.83 -24.14 23.90
N ALA A 158 23.31 -23.76 25.10
CA ALA A 158 24.68 -23.94 25.58
C ALA A 158 25.84 -23.30 24.77
N VAL A 159 25.56 -22.45 23.76
CA VAL A 159 26.58 -21.74 22.98
C VAL A 159 26.58 -20.24 23.27
N THR A 160 27.73 -19.59 23.12
CA THR A 160 27.84 -18.12 23.23
C THR A 160 26.98 -17.44 22.16
N PRO A 161 26.10 -16.51 22.53
CA PRO A 161 25.25 -15.80 21.57
C PRO A 161 26.10 -15.02 20.55
N HIS A 162 25.78 -15.18 19.27
CA HIS A 162 26.24 -14.25 18.24
C HIS A 162 25.26 -13.06 18.19
N SER A 163 25.79 -11.85 18.31
CA SER A 163 24.97 -10.63 18.38
C SER A 163 25.35 -9.63 17.29
N VAL A 164 24.34 -9.08 16.62
CA VAL A 164 24.48 -8.02 15.61
C VAL A 164 23.51 -6.87 15.88
N ILE A 165 23.78 -5.69 15.30
CA ILE A 165 22.92 -4.51 15.45
C ILE A 165 22.07 -4.33 14.20
N PHE A 166 20.76 -4.25 14.41
CA PHE A 166 19.74 -4.00 13.39
C PHE A 166 19.24 -2.56 13.45
N ASN A 167 18.80 -2.07 12.30
CA ASN A 167 18.06 -0.80 12.17
C ASN A 167 16.56 -1.08 12.15
N TYR A 168 15.86 -0.68 13.21
CA TYR A 168 14.40 -0.74 13.26
C TYR A 168 13.82 0.63 12.93
N TYR A 169 13.01 0.69 11.88
CA TYR A 169 12.30 1.91 11.49
C TYR A 169 10.86 1.87 11.97
N ILE A 170 10.23 3.04 11.99
CA ILE A 170 8.82 3.17 12.35
C ILE A 170 7.94 2.36 11.38
N ASP A 171 6.78 1.89 11.84
CA ASP A 171 5.84 1.20 10.96
C ASP A 171 5.36 2.15 9.85
N PRO A 172 5.28 1.69 8.59
CA PRO A 172 4.80 2.54 7.51
C PRO A 172 3.32 2.88 7.69
N VAL A 173 2.91 4.00 7.10
CA VAL A 173 1.51 4.43 7.09
C VAL A 173 0.96 4.21 5.70
N ILE A 174 0.06 3.23 5.53
CA ILE A 174 -0.64 3.01 4.27
C ILE A 174 -1.97 3.75 4.31
N ARG A 175 -2.21 4.62 3.32
CA ARG A 175 -3.44 5.41 3.23
C ARG A 175 -4.51 4.61 2.47
N PRO A 176 -5.76 4.61 2.95
CA PRO A 176 -6.86 4.06 2.18
C PRO A 176 -7.12 4.90 0.93
N PHE A 177 -7.85 4.34 -0.03
CA PHE A 177 -8.31 5.11 -1.18
C PHE A 177 -9.24 6.25 -0.75
N ASP A 178 -9.18 7.38 -1.47
CA ASP A 178 -9.98 8.59 -1.15
C ASP A 178 -11.49 8.27 -1.16
N SER A 179 -11.91 7.37 -2.04
CA SER A 179 -13.22 6.73 -2.05
C SER A 179 -13.12 5.28 -1.62
N ARG A 180 -14.12 4.76 -0.90
CA ARG A 180 -14.16 3.33 -0.50
C ARG A 180 -14.03 2.38 -1.69
N VAL A 181 -14.53 2.79 -2.86
CA VAL A 181 -14.41 2.10 -4.14
C VAL A 181 -13.64 3.00 -5.10
N LYS A 182 -12.53 2.53 -5.64
CA LYS A 182 -11.74 3.20 -6.68
C LYS A 182 -11.93 2.47 -8.01
N TYR A 183 -12.23 3.19 -9.08
CA TYR A 183 -12.30 2.60 -10.41
C TYR A 183 -10.88 2.30 -10.90
N PHE A 184 -10.68 1.08 -11.37
CA PHE A 184 -9.43 0.64 -11.99
C PHE A 184 -9.75 0.32 -13.44
N TYR A 185 -9.17 1.08 -14.36
CA TYR A 185 -9.44 0.87 -15.78
C TYR A 185 -8.61 -0.32 -16.27
N THR A 186 -9.17 -1.18 -17.11
CA THR A 186 -8.47 -2.39 -17.58
C THR A 186 -7.24 -2.10 -18.44
N ASP A 187 -7.17 -0.89 -19.01
CA ASP A 187 -6.00 -0.30 -19.67
C ASP A 187 -4.93 0.21 -18.68
N ASP A 188 -5.26 0.43 -17.41
CA ASP A 188 -4.30 0.72 -16.36
C ASP A 188 -3.51 -0.56 -16.01
N VAL A 189 -2.24 -0.59 -16.38
CA VAL A 189 -1.38 -1.77 -16.13
C VAL A 189 -0.88 -1.83 -14.69
N PHE A 190 -0.90 -0.71 -13.96
CA PHE A 190 -0.25 -0.56 -12.66
C PHE A 190 -1.18 0.03 -11.60
N LEU A 191 -1.37 -0.70 -10.51
CA LEU A 191 -2.07 -0.22 -9.33
C LEU A 191 -1.10 0.56 -8.42
N GLN A 192 -1.51 1.76 -8.04
CA GLN A 192 -0.78 2.61 -7.11
C GLN A 192 -1.49 2.67 -5.75
N VAL A 193 -0.74 2.34 -4.70
CA VAL A 193 -1.17 2.49 -3.30
C VAL A 193 -0.30 3.55 -2.64
N HIS A 194 -0.93 4.53 -1.99
CA HIS A 194 -0.22 5.63 -1.36
C HIS A 194 -0.01 5.41 0.14
N GLY A 195 1.05 6.01 0.66
CA GLY A 195 1.39 5.94 2.07
C GLY A 195 2.46 6.95 2.47
N GLN A 196 3.17 6.64 3.56
CA GLN A 196 4.34 7.36 4.09
C GLN A 196 5.29 6.36 4.75
N TYR A 197 6.60 6.67 4.70
CA TYR A 197 7.68 5.93 5.36
C TYR A 197 7.82 4.47 4.91
N ILE A 198 7.46 4.17 3.66
CA ILE A 198 7.38 2.78 3.16
C ILE A 198 8.78 2.20 2.95
N ASP A 199 9.63 2.90 2.20
CA ASP A 199 10.96 2.44 1.78
C ASP A 199 12.06 2.58 2.84
N PHE A 200 11.71 2.99 4.06
CA PHE A 200 12.70 3.16 5.14
C PHE A 200 13.27 1.82 5.60
N ALA A 201 12.40 0.81 5.67
CA ALA A 201 12.79 -0.58 5.93
C ALA A 201 12.29 -1.53 4.85
N ALA A 202 11.14 -1.24 4.24
CA ALA A 202 10.47 -2.19 3.38
C ALA A 202 11.11 -2.23 1.98
N THR A 203 11.23 -3.42 1.44
CA THR A 203 11.73 -3.73 0.10
C THR A 203 10.71 -4.60 -0.62
N GLU A 204 10.88 -4.81 -1.92
CA GLU A 204 9.93 -5.58 -2.75
C GLU A 204 9.74 -7.02 -2.23
N GLU A 205 10.73 -7.56 -1.52
CA GLU A 205 10.70 -8.91 -0.95
C GLU A 205 9.86 -9.02 0.32
N ASN A 206 9.64 -7.92 1.05
CA ASN A 206 8.97 -7.92 2.36
C ASN A 206 7.64 -7.12 2.37
N VAL A 207 7.19 -6.70 1.19
CA VAL A 207 5.88 -6.08 0.94
C VAL A 207 5.07 -6.96 0.00
N ASP A 208 3.91 -7.40 0.48
CA ASP A 208 2.94 -8.11 -0.33
C ASP A 208 1.69 -7.25 -0.53
N VAL A 209 1.22 -7.13 -1.78
CA VAL A 209 -0.07 -6.52 -2.10
C VAL A 209 -1.01 -7.61 -2.58
N TYR A 210 -2.19 -7.72 -1.99
CA TYR A 210 -3.20 -8.70 -2.36
C TYR A 210 -4.45 -8.04 -2.92
N LEU A 211 -4.94 -8.62 -4.02
CA LEU A 211 -6.22 -8.35 -4.64
C LEU A 211 -7.15 -9.51 -4.33
N ASP A 212 -7.99 -9.34 -3.31
CA ASP A 212 -8.67 -10.40 -2.56
C ASP A 212 -7.69 -11.47 -2.04
N LYS A 213 -7.49 -12.54 -2.81
CA LYS A 213 -6.62 -13.68 -2.47
C LYS A 213 -5.41 -13.79 -3.39
N GLU A 214 -5.40 -13.06 -4.49
CA GLU A 214 -4.33 -13.13 -5.49
C GLU A 214 -3.24 -12.10 -5.16
N LYS A 215 -1.98 -12.52 -5.26
CA LYS A 215 -0.83 -11.64 -5.01
C LYS A 215 -0.57 -10.77 -6.24
N CYS A 216 -0.52 -9.46 -6.04
CA CYS A 216 -0.11 -8.49 -7.04
C CYS A 216 1.42 -8.40 -7.08
N ASN A 217 2.00 -8.39 -8.27
CA ASN A 217 3.46 -8.32 -8.41
C ASN A 217 3.94 -6.90 -8.11
N VAL A 218 4.60 -6.68 -6.96
CA VAL A 218 5.14 -5.37 -6.59
C VAL A 218 6.34 -5.06 -7.50
N THR A 219 6.32 -3.87 -8.10
CA THR A 219 7.30 -3.45 -9.11
C THR A 219 8.13 -2.23 -8.71
N VAL A 220 7.57 -1.38 -7.85
CA VAL A 220 8.25 -0.19 -7.33
C VAL A 220 7.78 0.03 -5.90
N ILE A 221 8.73 0.27 -5.02
CA ILE A 221 8.49 0.83 -3.68
C ILE A 221 9.24 2.14 -3.60
N GLY A 222 8.54 3.18 -3.17
CA GLY A 222 9.14 4.45 -2.78
C GLY A 222 8.54 4.94 -1.47
N THR A 223 9.10 6.02 -0.92
CA THR A 223 8.75 6.53 0.41
C THR A 223 7.25 6.75 0.63
N THR A 224 6.50 7.10 -0.41
CA THR A 224 5.06 7.43 -0.33
C THR A 224 4.17 6.61 -1.26
N ILE A 225 4.73 5.62 -1.96
CA ILE A 225 4.00 4.87 -3.00
C ILE A 225 4.48 3.42 -3.11
N ILE A 226 3.53 2.52 -3.32
CA ILE A 226 3.75 1.15 -3.76
C ILE A 226 3.07 1.00 -5.11
N VAL A 227 3.80 0.51 -6.11
CA VAL A 227 3.27 0.22 -7.44
C VAL A 227 3.31 -1.27 -7.66
N CYS A 228 2.15 -1.88 -7.92
CA CYS A 228 2.05 -3.30 -8.21
C CYS A 228 1.31 -3.54 -9.54
N LYS A 229 1.66 -4.62 -10.21
CA LYS A 229 1.04 -5.08 -11.45
C LYS A 229 0.15 -6.30 -11.15
N PRO A 230 -1.18 -6.18 -11.32
CA PRO A 230 -2.09 -7.31 -11.18
C PRO A 230 -1.80 -8.40 -12.23
N GLU A 231 -2.00 -9.66 -11.87
CA GLU A 231 -1.98 -10.75 -12.85
C GLU A 231 -3.23 -10.72 -13.72
N ARG A 232 -3.06 -10.97 -15.03
CA ARG A 232 -4.11 -10.78 -16.06
C ARG A 232 -5.40 -11.55 -15.79
N LEU A 233 -5.36 -12.63 -15.01
CA LEU A 233 -6.51 -13.48 -14.69
C LEU A 233 -7.63 -12.73 -13.94
N LEU A 234 -7.32 -11.62 -13.26
CA LEU A 234 -8.33 -10.76 -12.62
C LEU A 234 -9.00 -9.76 -13.58
N LEU A 235 -8.41 -9.55 -14.77
CA LEU A 235 -8.85 -8.53 -15.73
C LEU A 235 -9.84 -9.07 -16.78
N ASP A 236 -10.11 -10.38 -16.77
CA ASP A 236 -10.94 -11.06 -17.79
C ASP A 236 -12.35 -11.40 -17.27
N SER A 237 -12.69 -11.00 -16.03
CA SER A 237 -14.05 -11.18 -15.52
C SER A 237 -14.93 -10.01 -15.96
N ASP A 238 -15.78 -10.26 -16.95
CA ASP A 238 -16.87 -9.42 -17.51
C ASP A 238 -17.97 -9.04 -16.49
N VAL A 239 -17.65 -9.06 -15.19
CA VAL A 239 -18.57 -8.80 -14.08
C VAL A 239 -18.01 -7.63 -13.30
N GLU A 240 -18.86 -6.63 -13.03
CA GLU A 240 -18.61 -5.49 -12.12
C GLU A 240 -18.29 -5.96 -10.69
N ARG A 241 -17.12 -6.59 -10.52
CA ARG A 241 -16.72 -7.24 -9.29
C ARG A 241 -15.90 -6.26 -8.46
N LEU A 242 -16.34 -6.04 -7.22
CA LEU A 242 -15.55 -5.31 -6.24
C LEU A 242 -14.46 -6.23 -5.70
N VAL A 243 -13.22 -5.75 -5.74
CA VAL A 243 -12.01 -6.47 -5.33
C VAL A 243 -11.36 -5.75 -4.17
N THR A 244 -11.16 -6.44 -3.06
CA THR A 244 -10.57 -5.83 -1.86
C THR A 244 -9.05 -5.75 -2.01
N VAL A 245 -8.47 -4.59 -1.74
CA VAL A 245 -7.03 -4.37 -1.77
C VAL A 245 -6.49 -4.35 -0.35
N THR A 246 -5.56 -5.26 -0.08
CA THR A 246 -4.85 -5.29 1.20
C THR A 246 -3.35 -5.24 0.97
N VAL A 247 -2.63 -4.53 1.83
CA VAL A 247 -1.17 -4.45 1.81
C VAL A 247 -0.65 -5.06 3.08
N ARG A 248 0.33 -5.94 2.97
CA ARG A 248 1.04 -6.54 4.08
C ARG A 248 2.49 -6.09 4.05
N VAL A 249 2.96 -5.54 5.16
CA VAL A 249 4.37 -5.18 5.37
C VAL A 249 4.82 -5.87 6.64
N GLY A 250 5.64 -6.92 6.51
CA GLY A 250 6.00 -7.80 7.64
C GLY A 250 4.76 -8.40 8.33
N ARG A 251 4.56 -8.06 9.61
CA ARG A 251 3.38 -8.46 10.40
C ARG A 251 2.20 -7.51 10.34
N ARG A 252 2.33 -6.33 9.73
CA ARG A 252 1.24 -5.35 9.60
C ARG A 252 0.42 -5.63 8.36
N ILE A 253 -0.90 -5.56 8.52
CA ILE A 253 -1.88 -5.71 7.45
C ILE A 253 -2.72 -4.43 7.41
N TYR A 254 -2.78 -3.81 6.23
CA TYR A 254 -3.49 -2.58 5.96
C TYR A 254 -4.61 -2.85 4.96
N ASN A 255 -5.83 -2.48 5.31
CA ASN A 255 -6.95 -2.50 4.38
C ASN A 255 -7.01 -1.17 3.63
N VAL A 256 -6.76 -1.20 2.33
CA VAL A 256 -6.67 0.02 1.50
C VAL A 256 -8.04 0.44 0.97
N GLY A 257 -8.90 -0.52 0.65
CA GLY A 257 -10.23 -0.26 0.09
C GLY A 257 -10.62 -1.29 -0.96
N GLN A 258 -11.57 -0.93 -1.83
CA GLN A 258 -12.07 -1.80 -2.87
C GLN A 258 -11.79 -1.20 -4.26
N LEU A 259 -11.52 -2.04 -5.24
CA LEU A 259 -11.41 -1.69 -6.66
C LEU A 259 -12.63 -2.19 -7.40
N GLN A 260 -13.13 -1.39 -8.34
CA GLN A 260 -14.10 -1.81 -9.34
C GLN A 260 -13.46 -1.69 -10.72
N PHE A 261 -13.41 -2.80 -11.45
CA PHE A 261 -12.89 -2.80 -12.81
C PHE A 261 -13.91 -2.14 -13.73
N SER A 262 -13.45 -1.14 -14.50
CA SER A 262 -14.27 -0.45 -15.50
C SER A 262 -13.56 -0.47 -16.85
N ASN A 263 -14.33 -0.58 -17.93
CA ASN A 263 -13.80 -0.49 -19.29
C ASN A 263 -14.08 0.93 -19.81
N HIS A 264 -13.05 1.67 -20.21
CA HIS A 264 -13.18 3.02 -20.77
C HIS A 264 -14.13 3.10 -21.99
N SER A 265 -14.38 1.97 -22.67
CA SER A 265 -15.22 1.89 -23.86
C SER A 265 -16.67 2.31 -23.59
N THR A 266 -17.29 1.90 -22.49
CA THR A 266 -18.71 2.17 -22.23
C THR A 266 -18.99 3.66 -21.97
N ASP A 267 -18.13 4.36 -21.23
CA ASP A 267 -18.28 5.80 -20.95
C ASP A 267 -18.09 6.66 -22.19
N PHE A 268 -17.15 6.29 -23.08
CA PHE A 268 -16.98 7.00 -24.35
C PHE A 268 -18.19 6.80 -25.27
N PHE A 269 -18.72 5.57 -25.38
CA PHE A 269 -19.89 5.28 -26.22
C PHE A 269 -21.15 6.00 -25.76
N ILE A 270 -21.40 6.11 -24.45
CA ILE A 270 -22.58 6.83 -23.93
C ILE A 270 -22.48 8.33 -24.28
N MET A 271 -21.32 8.95 -24.08
CA MET A 271 -21.15 10.39 -24.38
C MET A 271 -21.13 10.71 -25.87
N THR A 272 -20.58 9.84 -26.73
CA THR A 272 -20.54 10.07 -28.18
C THR A 272 -21.85 9.75 -28.91
N THR A 273 -22.76 8.95 -28.35
CA THR A 273 -24.02 8.58 -29.04
C THR A 273 -25.25 9.32 -28.52
N LEU A 274 -25.41 9.50 -27.21
CA LEU A 274 -26.57 10.20 -26.62
C LEU A 274 -26.43 11.74 -26.66
N GLY A 275 -25.20 12.26 -26.52
CA GLY A 275 -24.91 13.69 -26.58
C GLY A 275 -25.33 14.36 -27.90
N PRO A 276 -24.88 13.88 -29.07
CA PRO A 276 -25.24 14.51 -30.35
C PRO A 276 -26.71 14.29 -30.72
N ALA A 277 -27.32 13.17 -30.34
CA ALA A 277 -28.74 12.92 -30.62
C ALA A 277 -29.66 13.94 -29.94
N LEU A 278 -29.39 14.27 -28.66
CA LEU A 278 -30.14 15.29 -27.93
C LEU A 278 -29.86 16.71 -28.45
N GLY A 279 -28.61 17.00 -28.85
CA GLY A 279 -28.23 18.28 -29.46
C GLY A 279 -28.95 18.53 -30.79
N VAL A 280 -28.98 17.54 -31.67
CA VAL A 280 -29.66 17.63 -32.98
C VAL A 280 -31.18 17.79 -32.81
N LEU A 281 -31.80 17.05 -31.88
CA LEU A 281 -33.22 17.22 -31.55
C LEU A 281 -33.54 18.63 -31.01
N GLY A 282 -32.67 19.16 -30.15
CA GLY A 282 -32.79 20.54 -29.65
C GLY A 282 -32.76 21.56 -30.79
N ILE A 283 -31.79 21.46 -31.70
CA ILE A 283 -31.65 22.37 -32.85
C ILE A 283 -32.86 22.26 -33.80
N LEU A 284 -33.35 21.04 -34.08
CA LEU A 284 -34.53 20.83 -34.91
C LEU A 284 -35.80 21.45 -34.28
N SER A 285 -35.96 21.34 -32.97
CA SER A 285 -37.08 21.97 -32.25
C SER A 285 -37.06 23.50 -32.37
N ILE A 286 -35.86 24.11 -32.26
CA ILE A 286 -35.66 25.56 -32.41
C ILE A 286 -35.99 26.00 -33.85
N ILE A 287 -35.53 25.25 -34.86
CA ILE A 287 -35.83 25.54 -36.27
C ILE A 287 -37.33 25.47 -36.54
N LEU A 288 -38.02 24.47 -35.99
CA LEU A 288 -39.48 24.34 -36.11
C LEU A 288 -40.21 25.52 -35.48
N VAL A 289 -39.83 25.92 -34.26
CA VAL A 289 -40.39 27.09 -33.58
C VAL A 289 -40.15 28.37 -34.39
N LEU A 290 -38.95 28.59 -34.92
CA LEU A 290 -38.62 29.75 -35.76
C LEU A 290 -39.41 29.75 -37.08
N SER A 291 -39.61 28.57 -37.69
CA SER A 291 -40.42 28.45 -38.91
C SER A 291 -41.91 28.70 -38.65
N TRP A 292 -42.42 28.24 -37.51
CA TRP A 292 -43.79 28.50 -37.07
C TRP A 292 -44.00 29.99 -36.76
N MET A 293 -43.05 30.61 -36.05
CA MET A 293 -43.01 32.06 -35.80
C MET A 293 -42.94 32.89 -37.09
N LYS A 294 -42.21 32.42 -38.12
CA LYS A 294 -42.21 33.06 -39.44
C LYS A 294 -43.54 32.87 -40.17
N LYS A 295 -44.19 31.71 -40.04
CA LYS A 295 -45.49 31.42 -40.65
C LYS A 295 -46.61 32.24 -40.00
N THR A 296 -46.61 32.39 -38.68
CA THR A 296 -47.57 33.25 -37.95
C THR A 296 -47.33 34.72 -38.24
N LYS A 297 -46.08 35.19 -38.38
CA LYS A 297 -45.79 36.56 -38.83
C LYS A 297 -46.23 36.82 -40.29
N ARG A 298 -46.06 35.87 -41.21
CA ARG A 298 -46.59 35.99 -42.59
C ARG A 298 -48.12 35.97 -42.63
N ALA A 299 -48.77 35.17 -41.77
CA ALA A 299 -50.22 35.16 -41.64
C ALA A 299 -50.77 36.46 -41.03
N TYR A 300 -50.04 37.09 -40.10
CA TYR A 300 -50.38 38.40 -39.54
C TYR A 300 -50.25 39.53 -40.57
N TRP A 301 -49.18 39.56 -41.38
CA TRP A 301 -48.98 40.57 -42.43
C TRP A 301 -49.89 40.43 -43.66
N SER A 302 -50.47 39.24 -43.89
CA SER A 302 -51.46 39.04 -44.97
C SER A 302 -52.83 39.68 -44.67
N SER A 303 -53.15 39.98 -43.41
CA SER A 303 -54.48 40.50 -43.02
C SER A 303 -54.55 42.04 -42.88
N THR A 304 -53.41 42.74 -42.97
CA THR A 304 -53.35 44.22 -42.83
C THR A 304 -53.16 44.97 -44.16
N SER A 305 -53.34 44.32 -45.31
CA SER A 305 -53.20 44.97 -46.63
C SER A 305 -54.53 45.42 -47.29
N HIS A 306 -55.69 45.26 -46.63
CA HIS A 306 -57.01 45.59 -47.21
C HIS A 306 -57.73 46.80 -46.59
N VAL A 307 -57.08 47.57 -45.72
CA VAL A 307 -57.67 48.78 -45.15
C VAL A 307 -56.62 49.88 -45.13
N MET A 308 -56.50 50.62 -46.24
CA MET A 308 -56.20 52.07 -46.29
C MET A 308 -55.96 52.49 -47.75
N CYS A 309 -56.99 52.43 -48.58
CA CYS A 309 -57.11 53.25 -49.77
C CYS A 309 -58.47 53.95 -49.73
N ASN A 310 -58.56 55.03 -48.95
CA ASN A 310 -59.38 56.21 -49.25
C ASN A 310 -59.32 57.23 -48.11
N ARG A 311 -58.38 58.18 -48.21
CA ARG A 311 -58.67 59.60 -48.01
C ARG A 311 -57.47 60.45 -48.42
N HIS A 312 -57.59 61.09 -49.58
CA HIS A 312 -56.77 62.24 -49.91
C HIS A 312 -57.33 63.48 -49.19
N THR A 313 -56.51 64.15 -48.40
CA THR A 313 -56.61 65.58 -48.14
C THR A 313 -55.20 66.16 -48.12
N LEU A 314 -54.94 67.07 -49.07
CA LEU A 314 -53.72 67.85 -49.25
C LEU A 314 -53.53 68.84 -48.10
N VAL A 315 -52.39 68.81 -47.39
CA VAL A 315 -51.79 69.98 -46.71
C VAL A 315 -50.27 69.81 -46.64
N GLU A 316 -49.58 70.90 -46.93
CA GLU A 316 -48.15 71.15 -47.16
C GLU A 316 -47.21 70.88 -45.96
N PRO A 317 -45.99 70.33 -46.15
CA PRO A 317 -45.09 70.03 -45.04
C PRO A 317 -44.22 71.24 -44.64
N ARG A 318 -44.46 71.74 -43.44
CA ARG A 318 -43.61 72.72 -42.74
C ARG A 318 -42.52 71.98 -41.96
N VAL A 319 -41.26 72.32 -42.23
CA VAL A 319 -40.04 71.80 -41.60
C VAL A 319 -40.05 72.06 -40.09
N ARG A 320 -39.73 71.04 -39.28
CA ARG A 320 -39.27 71.20 -37.88
C ARG A 320 -37.96 70.46 -37.67
N GLN A 321 -36.99 71.22 -37.15
CA GLN A 321 -35.64 70.79 -36.81
C GLN A 321 -35.63 69.93 -35.54
N PRO A 322 -34.72 68.94 -35.44
CA PRO A 322 -34.38 68.31 -34.17
C PRO A 322 -33.45 69.21 -33.34
N ILE A 323 -33.74 69.21 -32.04
CA ILE A 323 -33.07 69.91 -30.95
C ILE A 323 -31.68 69.28 -30.77
N LEU A 324 -30.62 70.08 -30.83
CA LEU A 324 -29.25 69.67 -30.51
C LEU A 324 -28.65 70.67 -29.51
N ASP A 325 -27.98 70.11 -28.51
CA ASP A 325 -27.48 70.75 -27.29
C ASP A 325 -26.42 71.84 -27.55
N ASP A 326 -26.41 72.86 -26.69
CA ASP A 326 -25.74 74.17 -26.90
C ASP A 326 -24.20 74.08 -26.86
N GLU A 327 -23.67 72.99 -26.31
CA GLU A 327 -22.23 72.70 -26.26
C GLU A 327 -21.68 72.16 -27.60
N SER A 328 -22.53 71.51 -28.40
CA SER A 328 -22.16 70.99 -29.73
C SER A 328 -22.10 72.07 -30.81
N ARG A 329 -22.72 73.24 -30.58
CA ARG A 329 -22.70 74.39 -31.50
C ARG A 329 -21.39 75.17 -31.47
N ARG A 330 -20.69 75.21 -30.33
CA ARG A 330 -19.45 76.00 -30.19
C ARG A 330 -18.21 75.38 -30.85
N LEU A 331 -18.24 74.08 -31.14
CA LEU A 331 -17.11 73.39 -31.77
C LEU A 331 -17.16 73.41 -33.31
N ILE A 332 -18.29 73.82 -33.91
CA ILE A 332 -18.48 73.88 -35.37
C ILE A 332 -18.14 75.28 -35.92
N ASP A 333 -18.32 76.35 -35.14
CA ASP A 333 -18.01 77.73 -35.56
C ASP A 333 -16.49 78.03 -35.63
N ASP A 334 -15.62 77.21 -35.02
CA ASP A 334 -14.16 77.37 -35.05
C ASP A 334 -13.48 76.68 -36.26
N ASN A 335 -14.27 76.29 -37.28
CA ASN A 335 -13.79 75.84 -38.59
C ASN A 335 -12.81 74.64 -38.57
N ARG A 336 -12.87 73.78 -37.54
CA ARG A 336 -11.92 72.67 -37.31
C ARG A 336 -12.46 71.25 -37.58
N LEU A 337 -13.62 71.09 -38.23
CA LEU A 337 -14.15 69.77 -38.60
C LEU A 337 -14.83 69.78 -39.97
N MET A 338 -14.25 69.05 -40.93
CA MET A 338 -14.89 68.68 -42.19
C MET A 338 -15.23 67.19 -42.16
N ILE A 339 -16.51 66.85 -42.34
CA ILE A 339 -16.98 65.46 -42.40
C ILE A 339 -17.31 65.13 -43.86
N SER A 340 -16.43 64.36 -44.50
CA SER A 340 -16.63 63.74 -45.81
C SER A 340 -16.64 62.21 -45.66
N ARG A 341 -17.49 61.54 -46.43
CA ARG A 341 -18.11 60.26 -46.11
C ARG A 341 -17.22 59.01 -46.05
N ASP A 342 -15.91 59.06 -46.28
CA ASP A 342 -15.14 57.82 -46.48
C ASP A 342 -13.72 57.74 -45.88
N ARG A 343 -13.36 58.56 -44.86
CA ARG A 343 -12.20 58.31 -43.95
C ARG A 343 -12.11 59.39 -42.86
N ILE A 344 -11.85 58.97 -41.60
CA ILE A 344 -11.55 59.87 -40.48
C ILE A 344 -10.03 60.03 -40.41
N ILE A 345 -9.54 61.26 -40.55
CA ILE A 345 -8.13 61.62 -40.36
C ILE A 345 -8.07 62.56 -39.15
N LEU A 346 -7.47 62.10 -38.04
CA LEU A 346 -7.14 62.95 -36.90
C LEU A 346 -5.82 63.66 -37.20
N LEU A 347 -5.86 64.99 -37.33
CA LEU A 347 -4.65 65.81 -37.34
C LEU A 347 -4.33 66.28 -35.91
N GLU A 348 -3.14 65.88 -35.50
CA GLU A 348 -2.20 66.54 -34.59
C GLU A 348 -2.68 67.00 -33.20
N ILE A 349 -2.23 66.23 -32.21
CA ILE A 349 -2.32 66.49 -30.78
C ILE A 349 -1.22 67.48 -30.40
N ILE A 350 -1.59 68.63 -29.84
CA ILE A 350 -0.66 69.54 -29.15
C ILE A 350 -1.26 69.87 -27.79
N GLY A 351 -0.58 69.48 -26.70
CA GLY A 351 -0.90 70.00 -25.36
C GLY A 351 -0.52 69.08 -24.22
N GLN A 352 0.45 69.53 -23.42
CA GLN A 352 1.05 68.92 -22.24
C GLN A 352 0.08 68.75 -21.06
N GLY A 353 0.32 67.69 -20.28
CA GLY A 353 -0.31 67.39 -18.99
C GLY A 353 0.10 66.00 -18.53
#